data_AF-A0A0F9JLV4-F1
#
_entry.id   AF-A0A0F9JLV4-F1
#
_cell.length_a   1.000
_cell.length_b   1.000
_cell.length_c   1.000
_cell.angle_alpha   90.00
_cell.angle_beta   90.00
_cell.angle_gamma   90.00
#
_symmetry.space_group_name_H-M   'P 1'
#
loop_
_entity.id
_entity.type
_entity.pdbx_description
1 polymer ?
#
loop_
_entity_poly.entity_id
_entity_poly.type
_entity_poly.pdbx_seq_one_letter_code
_entity_poly.pdbx_strand_id
1 'polypeptide(L)'
;MAEKNFLKRINPQGKSPKKKKIIFYGDSPTCATGFGQVSRNILPALYNSGRYDVDILGINYWGDPHNYPFKIWPMAVNSDRDPYGRKRLNQHLLDPNLQYDYLFFLQDTFILDFIPEMLGNLKKAGKDFKSIYYYPIDGIPKEAWIKAANSVDFPVTYTQFAKEQSIAKVPEIGERLRVIPHGVNPEVFFPVPEDQVKAFRS
;
A
#
# COMPACT_ATOMS: atom_id res chain seq x y z
N MET A 1 11.29 -5.47 -23.02
CA MET A 1 11.38 -6.95 -23.22
C MET A 1 11.19 -7.79 -21.95
N ALA A 2 11.41 -7.26 -20.74
CA ALA A 2 11.19 -7.99 -19.47
C ALA A 2 9.70 -8.30 -19.15
N GLU A 3 8.79 -7.46 -19.61
CA GLU A 3 7.35 -7.52 -19.33
C GLU A 3 6.66 -8.78 -19.89
N LYS A 4 7.02 -9.21 -21.10
CA LYS A 4 6.43 -10.41 -21.74
C LYS A 4 6.78 -11.72 -21.01
N ASN A 5 7.91 -11.78 -20.31
CA ASN A 5 8.35 -12.98 -19.60
C ASN A 5 7.80 -13.05 -18.17
N PHE A 6 7.51 -11.91 -17.52
CA PHE A 6 6.87 -11.90 -16.21
C PHE A 6 5.43 -12.43 -16.28
N LEU A 7 4.64 -11.97 -17.25
CA LEU A 7 3.24 -12.39 -17.42
C LEU A 7 3.10 -13.89 -17.73
N LYS A 8 4.04 -14.46 -18.52
CA LYS A 8 4.09 -15.91 -18.78
C LYS A 8 4.41 -16.75 -17.55
N ARG A 9 5.21 -16.24 -16.61
CA ARG A 9 5.57 -16.97 -15.37
C ARG A 9 4.41 -17.08 -14.38
N ILE A 10 3.46 -16.15 -14.41
CA ILE A 10 2.40 -16.05 -13.39
C ILE A 10 0.98 -16.39 -13.90
N ASN A 11 0.79 -16.53 -15.21
CA ASN A 11 -0.46 -17.03 -15.82
C ASN A 11 -0.15 -17.96 -17.01
N PRO A 12 0.28 -19.21 -16.75
CA PRO A 12 0.67 -20.16 -17.80
C PRO A 12 -0.50 -20.63 -18.67
N GLN A 13 -1.76 -20.36 -18.30
CA GLN A 13 -2.96 -20.95 -18.90
C GLN A 13 -3.71 -20.03 -19.88
N GLY A 14 -3.23 -18.79 -20.12
CA GLY A 14 -3.70 -17.94 -21.22
C GLY A 14 -5.16 -17.45 -21.16
N LYS A 15 -5.94 -17.82 -20.13
CA LYS A 15 -7.23 -17.18 -19.85
C LYS A 15 -6.96 -15.86 -19.14
N SER A 16 -7.57 -14.76 -19.61
CA SER A 16 -7.54 -13.49 -18.89
C SER A 16 -8.41 -13.65 -17.63
N PRO A 17 -7.84 -13.75 -16.42
CA PRO A 17 -8.65 -13.90 -15.21
C PRO A 17 -9.52 -12.65 -15.04
N LYS A 18 -10.73 -12.82 -14.48
CA LYS A 18 -11.53 -11.67 -14.04
C LYS A 18 -10.66 -10.83 -13.10
N LYS A 19 -10.47 -9.56 -13.44
CA LYS A 19 -9.63 -8.66 -12.66
C LYS A 19 -10.16 -8.54 -11.24
N LYS A 20 -9.23 -8.53 -10.28
CA LYS A 20 -9.52 -8.32 -8.87
C LYS A 20 -9.46 -6.83 -8.56
N LYS A 21 -10.38 -6.33 -7.74
CA LYS A 21 -10.44 -4.91 -7.39
C LYS A 21 -9.63 -4.63 -6.12
N ILE A 22 -8.71 -3.68 -6.21
CA ILE A 22 -7.90 -3.20 -5.09
C ILE A 22 -8.31 -1.76 -4.79
N ILE A 23 -8.61 -1.47 -3.53
CA ILE A 23 -8.65 -0.10 -3.02
C ILE A 23 -7.40 0.14 -2.18
N PHE A 24 -6.60 1.11 -2.59
CA PHE A 24 -5.42 1.55 -1.85
C PHE A 24 -5.77 2.73 -0.96
N TYR A 25 -5.30 2.74 0.29
CA TYR A 25 -5.38 3.88 1.19
C TYR A 25 -3.99 4.19 1.75
N GLY A 26 -3.53 5.40 1.48
CA GLY A 26 -2.17 5.84 1.76
C GLY A 26 -1.86 7.10 0.98
N ASP A 27 -0.60 7.54 1.06
CA ASP A 27 -0.14 8.68 0.28
C ASP A 27 -0.34 8.46 -1.22
N SER A 28 -1.03 9.41 -1.84
CA SER A 28 -1.34 9.39 -3.26
C SER A 28 -0.07 9.31 -4.12
N PRO A 29 -0.08 8.59 -5.26
CA PRO A 29 1.05 8.57 -6.19
C PRO A 29 1.33 9.95 -6.81
N THR A 30 0.47 10.95 -6.58
CA THR A 30 0.67 12.35 -6.98
C THR A 30 1.49 13.16 -5.98
N CYS A 31 1.65 12.74 -4.73
CA CYS A 31 2.36 13.55 -3.72
C CYS A 31 3.88 13.33 -3.74
N ALA A 32 4.64 14.35 -3.34
CA ALA A 32 6.10 14.34 -3.33
C ALA A 32 6.66 13.85 -1.98
N THR A 33 6.34 12.61 -1.60
CA THR A 33 6.81 11.96 -0.36
C THR A 33 7.44 10.60 -0.63
N GLY A 34 8.08 9.99 0.38
CA GLY A 34 8.58 8.62 0.29
C GLY A 34 7.46 7.60 0.06
N PHE A 35 6.34 7.70 0.79
CA PHE A 35 5.17 6.84 0.57
C PHE A 35 4.52 7.09 -0.79
N GLY A 36 4.45 8.35 -1.25
CA GLY A 36 4.00 8.71 -2.59
C GLY A 36 4.89 8.10 -3.68
N GLN A 37 6.21 8.03 -3.46
CA GLN A 37 7.13 7.33 -4.37
C GLN A 37 6.86 5.83 -4.41
N VAL A 38 6.56 5.21 -3.27
CA VAL A 38 6.21 3.78 -3.20
C VAL A 38 4.90 3.50 -3.95
N SER A 39 3.83 4.27 -3.67
CA SER A 39 2.54 4.10 -4.34
C SER A 39 2.61 4.39 -5.84
N ARG A 40 3.40 5.39 -6.25
CA ARG A 40 3.69 5.72 -7.66
C ARG A 40 4.30 4.57 -8.47
N ASN A 41 5.01 3.65 -7.82
CA ASN A 41 5.60 2.50 -8.50
C ASN A 41 4.73 1.25 -8.37
N ILE A 42 4.21 0.95 -7.18
CA ILE A 42 3.44 -0.28 -6.93
C ILE A 42 2.10 -0.25 -7.67
N LEU A 43 1.35 0.85 -7.59
CA LEU A 43 -0.03 0.89 -8.08
C LEU A 43 -0.13 0.81 -9.62
N PRO A 44 0.69 1.54 -10.40
CA PRO A 44 0.74 1.34 -11.84
C PRO A 44 1.23 -0.04 -12.23
N ALA A 45 2.21 -0.62 -11.53
CA ALA A 45 2.67 -1.99 -11.80
C ALA A 45 1.56 -3.03 -11.59
N LEU A 46 0.77 -2.88 -10.52
CA LEU A 46 -0.40 -3.74 -10.27
C LEU A 46 -1.45 -3.59 -11.38
N TYR A 47 -1.78 -2.35 -11.76
CA TYR A 47 -2.73 -2.08 -12.85
C TYR A 47 -2.25 -2.66 -14.20
N ASN A 48 -1.01 -2.35 -14.58
CA ASN A 48 -0.39 -2.76 -15.85
C ASN A 48 -0.16 -4.27 -15.95
N SER A 49 -0.15 -4.99 -14.82
CA SER A 49 -0.13 -6.46 -14.83
C SER A 49 -1.37 -7.08 -15.50
N GLY A 50 -2.44 -6.30 -15.69
CA GLY A 50 -3.71 -6.74 -16.25
C GLY A 50 -4.55 -7.61 -15.31
N ARG A 51 -4.08 -7.89 -14.09
CA ARG A 51 -4.76 -8.74 -13.10
C ARG A 51 -5.65 -7.95 -12.14
N TYR A 52 -5.41 -6.65 -12.02
CA TYR A 52 -6.04 -5.81 -11.01
C TYR A 52 -6.66 -4.57 -11.63
N ASP A 53 -7.83 -4.19 -11.12
CA ASP A 53 -8.33 -2.83 -11.23
C ASP A 53 -8.02 -2.13 -9.91
N VAL A 54 -7.47 -0.92 -10.00
CA VAL A 54 -6.95 -0.18 -8.84
C VAL A 54 -7.79 1.08 -8.69
N ASP A 55 -8.12 1.39 -7.44
CA ASP A 55 -8.79 2.60 -7.00
C ASP A 55 -8.00 3.13 -5.78
N ILE A 56 -7.97 4.45 -5.57
CA ILE A 56 -7.10 5.08 -4.57
C ILE A 56 -7.87 6.06 -3.69
N LEU A 57 -7.84 5.83 -2.39
CA LEU A 57 -8.18 6.79 -1.35
C LEU A 57 -6.91 7.53 -0.94
N GLY A 58 -6.64 8.64 -1.63
CA GLY A 58 -5.36 9.34 -1.59
C GLY A 58 -5.25 10.30 -0.41
N ILE A 59 -4.36 10.00 0.52
CA ILE A 59 -3.82 10.96 1.48
C ILE A 59 -2.91 11.93 0.71
N ASN A 60 -2.89 13.20 1.12
CA ASN A 60 -2.12 14.28 0.47
C ASN A 60 -2.51 14.54 -1.01
N TYR A 61 -3.71 14.13 -1.42
CA TYR A 61 -4.28 14.48 -2.71
C TYR A 61 -5.48 15.41 -2.54
N TRP A 62 -5.55 16.45 -3.36
CA TRP A 62 -6.52 17.55 -3.23
C TRP A 62 -7.50 17.66 -4.40
N GLY A 63 -7.42 16.74 -5.37
CA GLY A 63 -8.31 16.73 -6.54
C GLY A 63 -7.69 17.27 -7.83
N ASP A 64 -6.40 17.62 -7.81
CA ASP A 64 -5.69 18.08 -9.00
C ASP A 64 -5.74 17.05 -10.14
N PRO A 65 -5.96 17.47 -11.40
CA PRO A 65 -5.97 16.54 -12.53
C PRO A 65 -4.71 15.67 -12.58
N HIS A 66 -4.87 14.39 -12.91
CA HIS A 66 -3.77 13.44 -13.02
C HIS A 66 -3.94 12.53 -14.24
N ASN A 67 -2.83 11.95 -14.70
CA ASN A 67 -2.80 11.06 -15.87
C ASN A 67 -2.82 9.57 -15.51
N TYR A 68 -2.96 9.22 -14.23
CA TYR A 68 -3.06 7.82 -13.82
C TYR A 68 -4.33 7.16 -14.39
N PRO A 69 -4.29 5.86 -14.73
CA PRO A 69 -5.41 5.14 -15.34
C PRO A 69 -6.48 4.69 -14.34
N PHE A 70 -6.37 5.12 -13.08
CA PHE A 70 -7.24 4.77 -11.97
C PHE A 70 -7.77 6.01 -11.26
N LYS A 71 -8.87 5.85 -10.53
CA LYS A 71 -9.48 6.97 -9.79
C LYS A 71 -8.72 7.23 -8.50
N ILE A 72 -8.53 8.51 -8.20
CA ILE A 72 -8.00 8.97 -6.92
C ILE A 72 -9.06 9.86 -6.26
N TRP A 73 -9.52 9.47 -5.08
CA TRP A 73 -10.40 10.30 -4.26
C TRP A 73 -9.56 11.01 -3.19
N PRO A 74 -9.73 12.34 -3.01
CA PRO A 74 -9.02 13.08 -1.99
C PRO A 74 -9.56 12.74 -0.60
N MET A 75 -8.67 12.39 0.33
CA MET A 75 -9.07 12.02 1.69
C MET A 75 -9.18 13.19 2.65
N ALA A 76 -8.33 14.21 2.49
CA ALA A 76 -8.32 15.39 3.35
C ALA A 76 -9.51 16.34 3.11
N VAL A 77 -10.22 16.20 1.99
CA VAL A 77 -11.44 16.96 1.69
C VAL A 77 -12.63 16.31 2.40
N ASN A 78 -12.79 16.63 3.68
CA ASN A 78 -13.86 16.10 4.55
C ASN A 78 -14.30 17.12 5.62
N SER A 79 -15.49 16.88 6.19
CA SER A 79 -16.11 17.75 7.21
C SER A 79 -15.36 17.74 8.55
N ASP A 80 -14.67 16.66 8.87
CA ASP A 80 -14.04 16.45 10.18
C ASP A 80 -12.65 17.10 10.26
N ARG A 81 -12.17 17.72 9.17
CA ARG A 81 -10.82 18.31 9.04
C ARG A 81 -9.70 17.33 9.40
N ASP A 82 -9.95 16.03 9.23
CA ASP A 82 -8.96 14.99 9.44
C ASP A 82 -8.10 14.87 8.17
N PRO A 83 -6.81 15.24 8.19
CA PRO A 83 -5.97 15.21 6.99
C PRO A 83 -5.81 13.80 6.41
N TYR A 84 -6.03 12.76 7.23
CA TYR A 84 -5.99 11.37 6.81
C TYR A 84 -7.36 10.86 6.33
N GLY A 85 -8.45 11.56 6.67
CA GLY A 85 -9.80 11.19 6.23
C GLY A 85 -10.27 9.83 6.76
N ARG A 86 -9.93 9.45 8.00
CA ARG A 86 -10.21 8.12 8.58
C ARG A 86 -11.70 7.77 8.61
N LYS A 87 -12.56 8.74 8.94
CA LYS A 87 -14.01 8.58 8.89
C LYS A 87 -14.53 8.47 7.45
N ARG A 88 -13.99 9.28 6.54
CA ARG A 88 -14.31 9.25 5.10
C ARG A 88 -13.92 7.90 4.48
N LEU A 89 -12.78 7.32 4.87
CA LEU A 89 -12.35 5.98 4.47
C LEU A 89 -13.41 4.95 4.87
N ASN A 90 -13.82 4.95 6.14
CA ASN A 90 -14.83 4.02 6.63
C ASN A 90 -16.17 4.18 5.88
N GLN A 91 -16.63 5.41 5.66
CA GLN A 91 -17.85 5.69 4.88
C GLN A 91 -17.76 5.18 3.45
N HIS A 92 -16.63 5.41 2.77
CA HIS A 92 -16.42 4.95 1.40
C HIS A 92 -16.43 3.42 1.31
N LEU A 93 -15.76 2.72 2.24
CA LEU A 93 -15.71 1.25 2.23
C LEU A 93 -17.03 0.60 2.65
N LEU A 94 -17.89 1.31 3.40
CA LEU A 94 -19.22 0.84 3.77
C LEU A 94 -20.28 1.06 2.67
N ASP A 95 -20.00 1.82 1.61
CA ASP A 95 -20.94 2.01 0.51
C ASP A 95 -21.36 0.65 -0.08
N PRO A 96 -22.65 0.27 -0.05
CA PRO A 96 -23.11 -1.03 -0.54
C PRO A 96 -22.84 -1.24 -2.03
N ASN A 97 -22.67 -0.18 -2.81
CA ASN A 97 -22.39 -0.25 -4.26
C ASN A 97 -20.91 -0.48 -4.57
N LEU A 98 -20.03 -0.33 -3.57
CA LEU A 98 -18.59 -0.53 -3.72
C LEU A 98 -18.18 -1.85 -3.09
N GLN A 99 -17.51 -2.69 -3.89
CA GLN A 99 -16.96 -3.97 -3.45
C GLN A 99 -15.53 -4.08 -3.96
N TYR A 100 -14.61 -4.36 -3.03
CA TYR A 100 -13.19 -4.54 -3.30
C TYR A 100 -12.76 -5.91 -2.80
N ASP A 101 -11.97 -6.63 -3.60
CA ASP A 101 -11.39 -7.91 -3.19
C ASP A 101 -10.23 -7.70 -2.20
N TYR A 102 -9.50 -6.59 -2.35
CA TYR A 102 -8.34 -6.25 -1.54
C TYR A 102 -8.42 -4.83 -1.00
N LEU A 103 -8.21 -4.69 0.31
CA LEU A 103 -7.96 -3.40 0.97
C LEU A 103 -6.47 -3.30 1.22
N PHE A 104 -5.79 -2.32 0.63
CA PHE A 104 -4.35 -2.16 0.73
C PHE A 104 -4.00 -0.85 1.43
N PHE A 105 -3.51 -0.96 2.67
CA PHE A 105 -3.08 0.16 3.48
C PHE A 105 -1.55 0.36 3.39
N LEU A 106 -1.13 1.61 3.18
CA LEU A 106 0.27 2.05 3.29
C LEU A 106 0.33 3.36 4.07
N GLN A 107 0.66 3.28 5.35
CA GLN A 107 0.84 4.44 6.21
C GLN A 107 1.54 4.04 7.53
N ASP A 108 1.88 5.01 8.35
CA ASP A 108 2.46 4.84 9.67
C ASP A 108 1.50 4.11 10.63
N THR A 109 2.08 3.25 11.46
CA THR A 109 1.31 2.40 12.38
C THR A 109 0.46 3.15 13.39
N PHE A 110 0.88 4.35 13.79
CA PHE A 110 0.12 5.20 14.71
C PHE A 110 -1.06 5.94 14.05
N ILE A 111 -1.02 6.14 12.73
CA ILE A 111 -2.13 6.77 11.99
C ILE A 111 -3.27 5.78 11.76
N LEU A 112 -2.95 4.49 11.63
CA LEU A 112 -3.94 3.43 11.35
C LEU A 112 -4.31 2.56 12.54
N ASP A 113 -4.20 3.11 13.76
CA ASP A 113 -4.62 2.40 14.98
C ASP A 113 -6.12 2.04 15.01
N PHE A 114 -6.94 2.75 14.22
CA PHE A 114 -8.38 2.53 14.04
C PHE A 114 -8.77 1.35 13.12
N ILE A 115 -7.81 0.77 12.38
CA ILE A 115 -8.10 -0.29 11.40
C ILE A 115 -8.86 -1.50 12.01
N PRO A 116 -8.54 -2.01 13.21
CA PRO A 116 -9.25 -3.16 13.78
C PRO A 116 -10.76 -2.93 13.88
N GLU A 117 -11.17 -1.74 14.35
CA GLU A 117 -12.59 -1.39 14.48
C GLU A 117 -13.24 -1.27 13.10
N MET A 118 -12.59 -0.57 12.16
CA MET A 118 -13.08 -0.40 10.80
C MET A 118 -13.27 -1.76 10.10
N LEU A 119 -12.28 -2.65 10.14
CA LEU A 119 -12.37 -3.98 9.54
C LEU A 119 -13.47 -4.83 10.19
N GLY A 120 -13.65 -4.71 11.51
CA GLY A 120 -14.76 -5.34 12.23
C GLY A 120 -16.12 -4.87 11.71
N ASN A 121 -16.27 -3.56 11.49
CA ASN A 121 -17.50 -2.96 10.97
C ASN A 121 -17.78 -3.39 9.52
N LEU A 122 -16.76 -3.44 8.65
CA LEU A 122 -16.91 -3.92 7.27
C LEU A 122 -17.33 -5.39 7.22
N LYS A 123 -16.74 -6.26 8.07
CA LYS A 123 -17.14 -7.67 8.19
C LYS A 123 -18.59 -7.81 8.66
N LYS A 124 -19.01 -7.04 9.67
CA LYS A 124 -20.41 -7.00 10.15
C LYS A 124 -21.39 -6.53 9.07
N ALA A 125 -20.95 -5.62 8.19
CA ALA A 125 -21.72 -5.16 7.03
C ALA A 125 -21.72 -6.18 5.86
N GLY A 126 -21.16 -7.38 6.04
CA GLY A 126 -21.16 -8.43 5.03
C GLY A 126 -20.16 -8.22 3.88
N LYS A 127 -19.17 -7.32 4.04
CA LYS A 127 -18.13 -7.12 3.04
C LYS A 127 -17.13 -8.29 3.07
N ASP A 128 -16.90 -8.91 1.90
CA ASP A 128 -15.89 -9.95 1.72
C ASP A 128 -14.61 -9.39 1.06
N PHE A 129 -13.49 -9.41 1.76
CA PHE A 129 -12.24 -8.84 1.31
C PHE A 129 -11.04 -9.50 1.99
N LYS A 130 -9.84 -9.25 1.44
CA LYS A 130 -8.56 -9.47 2.12
C LYS A 130 -7.86 -8.15 2.37
N SER A 131 -7.29 -8.00 3.55
CA SER A 131 -6.64 -6.77 4.01
C SER A 131 -5.12 -6.93 4.04
N ILE A 132 -4.43 -5.94 3.49
CA ILE A 132 -2.97 -5.85 3.44
C ILE A 132 -2.58 -4.57 4.14
N TYR A 133 -1.61 -4.65 5.03
CA TYR A 133 -1.05 -3.46 5.66
C TYR A 133 0.46 -3.48 5.49
N TYR A 134 0.95 -2.61 4.61
CA TYR A 134 2.37 -2.39 4.40
C TYR A 134 2.81 -1.17 5.20
N TYR A 135 3.67 -1.35 6.20
CA TYR A 135 3.93 -0.28 7.17
C TYR A 135 5.40 -0.11 7.54
N PRO A 136 5.77 1.12 7.93
CA PRO A 136 7.07 1.45 8.45
C PRO A 136 7.21 1.14 9.95
N ILE A 137 8.45 0.93 10.40
CA ILE A 137 8.84 1.01 11.80
C ILE A 137 10.23 1.65 11.85
N ASP A 138 10.29 2.88 12.37
CA ASP A 138 11.51 3.70 12.39
C ASP A 138 12.10 3.84 13.82
N GLY A 139 11.58 3.06 14.78
CA GLY A 139 11.99 3.06 16.18
C GLY A 139 11.30 1.95 16.96
N ILE A 140 11.15 2.12 18.28
CA ILE A 140 10.43 1.16 19.12
C ILE A 140 8.91 1.45 19.03
N PRO A 141 8.09 0.56 18.45
CA PRO A 141 6.66 0.81 18.31
C PRO A 141 5.91 0.59 19.62
N LYS A 142 4.76 1.26 19.78
CA LYS A 142 3.80 0.91 20.82
C LYS A 142 3.08 -0.38 20.46
N GLU A 143 2.76 -1.20 21.46
CA GLU A 143 2.04 -2.46 21.27
C GLU A 143 0.70 -2.28 20.56
N ALA A 144 -0.05 -1.23 20.89
CA ALA A 144 -1.34 -0.92 20.26
C ALA A 144 -1.23 -0.75 18.73
N TRP A 145 -0.14 -0.14 18.26
CA TRP A 145 0.10 0.08 16.84
C TRP A 145 0.36 -1.23 16.09
N ILE A 146 1.09 -2.15 16.73
CA ILE A 146 1.34 -3.48 16.17
C ILE A 146 0.10 -4.37 16.26
N LYS A 147 -0.73 -4.24 17.30
CA LYS A 147 -2.04 -4.90 17.36
C LYS A 147 -2.94 -4.46 16.20
N ALA A 148 -2.90 -3.18 15.84
CA ALA A 148 -3.61 -2.69 14.66
C ALA A 148 -3.10 -3.36 13.37
N ALA A 149 -1.78 -3.44 13.19
CA ALA A 149 -1.18 -4.19 12.07
C ALA A 149 -1.52 -5.69 12.09
N ASN A 150 -1.58 -6.32 13.26
CA ASN A 150 -1.91 -7.73 13.40
C ASN A 150 -3.37 -8.04 13.00
N SER A 151 -4.26 -7.04 13.01
CA SER A 151 -5.68 -7.23 12.67
C SER A 151 -5.96 -7.47 11.18
N VAL A 152 -5.01 -7.16 10.29
CA VAL A 152 -5.16 -7.41 8.85
C VAL A 152 -4.82 -8.85 8.48
N ASP A 153 -5.25 -9.32 7.31
CA ASP A 153 -4.92 -10.67 6.81
C ASP A 153 -3.42 -10.81 6.52
N PHE A 154 -2.83 -9.79 5.88
CA PHE A 154 -1.44 -9.78 5.41
C PHE A 154 -0.68 -8.53 5.91
N PRO A 155 -0.08 -8.60 7.11
CA PRO A 155 0.83 -7.56 7.58
C PRO A 155 2.18 -7.68 6.86
N VAL A 156 2.72 -6.55 6.42
CA VAL A 156 3.95 -6.45 5.65
C VAL A 156 4.80 -5.31 6.19
N THR A 157 6.08 -5.57 6.42
CA THR A 157 7.09 -4.55 6.75
C THR A 157 8.12 -4.46 5.64
N TYR A 158 8.84 -3.35 5.58
CA TYR A 158 9.87 -3.13 4.56
C TYR A 158 11.31 -3.46 5.02
N THR A 159 11.51 -3.75 6.30
CA THR A 159 12.83 -4.08 6.87
C THR A 159 12.73 -5.24 7.85
N GLN A 160 13.85 -5.94 8.03
CA GLN A 160 13.95 -7.02 9.00
C GLN A 160 13.86 -6.49 10.45
N PHE A 161 14.42 -5.30 10.71
CA PHE A 161 14.26 -4.59 11.98
C PHE A 161 12.79 -4.38 12.35
N ALA A 162 11.97 -3.89 11.41
CA ALA A 162 10.55 -3.66 11.64
C ALA A 162 9.80 -4.96 11.98
N LYS A 163 10.16 -6.07 11.35
CA LYS A 163 9.62 -7.39 11.68
C LYS A 163 9.98 -7.82 13.10
N GLU A 164 11.23 -7.68 13.50
CA GLU A 164 11.69 -8.04 14.85
C GLU A 164 11.01 -7.20 15.92
N GLN A 165 10.91 -5.89 15.72
CA GLN A 165 10.20 -4.99 16.63
C GLN A 165 8.71 -5.32 16.71
N SER A 166 8.07 -5.70 15.60
CA SER A 166 6.67 -6.11 15.59
C SER A 166 6.46 -7.39 16.40
N ILE A 167 7.28 -8.42 16.17
CA ILE A 167 7.22 -9.70 16.90
C ILE A 167 7.50 -9.51 18.39
N ALA A 168 8.45 -8.63 18.74
CA ALA A 168 8.77 -8.33 20.14
C ALA A 168 7.59 -7.69 20.90
N LYS A 169 6.68 -7.00 20.20
CA LYS A 169 5.47 -6.42 20.81
C LYS A 169 4.26 -7.36 20.76
N VAL A 170 4.12 -8.10 19.67
CA VAL A 170 2.94 -8.94 19.37
C VAL A 170 3.45 -10.23 18.71
N PRO A 171 3.84 -11.26 19.49
CA PRO A 171 4.49 -12.46 18.95
C PRO A 171 3.68 -13.18 17.85
N GLU A 172 2.35 -13.18 17.97
CA GLU A 172 1.43 -13.86 17.04
C GLU A 172 1.42 -13.25 15.63
N ILE A 173 1.88 -11.99 15.46
CA ILE A 173 1.99 -11.39 14.12
C ILE A 173 3.05 -12.11 13.29
N GLY A 174 4.04 -12.75 13.94
CA GLY A 174 5.20 -13.36 13.31
C GLY A 174 4.89 -14.47 12.31
N GLU A 175 3.79 -15.19 12.49
CA GLU A 175 3.36 -16.28 11.60
C GLU A 175 2.98 -15.76 10.20
N ARG A 176 2.37 -14.57 10.15
CA ARG A 176 1.81 -13.98 8.93
C ARG A 176 2.65 -12.82 8.40
N LEU A 177 3.40 -12.15 9.26
CA LEU A 177 4.24 -11.01 8.89
C LEU A 177 5.29 -11.37 7.84
N ARG A 178 5.30 -10.63 6.75
CA ARG A 178 6.30 -10.72 5.69
C ARG A 178 7.17 -9.47 5.65
N VAL A 179 8.42 -9.64 5.24
CA VAL A 179 9.31 -8.52 4.91
C VAL A 179 9.36 -8.43 3.39
N ILE A 180 8.86 -7.33 2.84
CA ILE A 180 8.96 -7.01 1.41
C ILE A 180 9.60 -5.62 1.34
N PRO A 181 10.88 -5.51 0.94
CA PRO A 181 11.55 -4.22 0.89
C PRO A 181 11.01 -3.35 -0.25
N HIS A 182 11.31 -2.05 -0.18
CA HIS A 182 11.08 -1.17 -1.31
C HIS A 182 12.00 -1.53 -2.49
N GLY A 183 11.49 -1.33 -3.70
CA GLY A 183 12.29 -1.44 -4.91
C GLY A 183 13.10 -0.17 -5.17
N VAL A 184 14.15 -0.30 -5.97
CA VAL A 184 14.88 0.83 -6.57
C VAL A 184 14.52 0.89 -8.05
N ASN A 185 14.35 2.10 -8.60
CA ASN A 185 14.18 2.26 -10.04
C ASN A 185 15.56 2.32 -10.72
N PRO A 186 15.97 1.29 -11.48
CA PRO A 186 17.30 1.23 -12.10
C PRO A 186 17.45 2.20 -13.29
N GLU A 187 16.36 2.79 -13.79
CA GLU A 187 16.42 3.84 -14.83
C GLU A 187 16.83 5.20 -14.24
N VAL A 188 16.65 5.37 -12.93
CA VAL A 188 17.01 6.60 -12.20
C VAL A 188 18.27 6.39 -11.36
N PHE A 189 18.38 5.25 -10.69
CA PHE A 189 19.51 4.90 -9.83
C PHE A 189 20.26 3.73 -10.43
N PHE A 190 21.35 4.03 -11.12
CA PHE A 190 22.25 3.05 -11.71
C PHE A 190 23.71 3.40 -11.37
N PRO A 191 24.61 2.40 -11.35
CA PRO A 191 26.03 2.66 -11.14
C PRO A 191 26.59 3.59 -12.22
N VAL A 192 27.27 4.65 -11.80
CA VAL A 192 27.99 5.55 -12.69
C VAL A 192 29.28 4.85 -13.19
N PRO A 193 29.68 5.03 -14.47
CA PRO A 193 30.95 4.50 -14.99
C PRO A 193 32.17 4.85 -14.12
N GLU A 194 33.11 3.92 -13.98
CA GLU A 194 34.23 4.02 -13.03
C GLU A 194 35.17 5.21 -13.32
N ASP A 195 35.34 5.55 -14.59
CA ASP A 195 36.10 6.71 -15.06
C ASP A 195 35.50 8.03 -14.58
N GLN A 196 34.17 8.17 -14.64
CA GLN A 196 33.47 9.34 -14.11
C GLN A 196 33.55 9.39 -12.58
N VAL A 197 33.47 8.25 -11.90
CA VAL A 197 33.65 8.17 -10.44
C VAL A 197 35.06 8.59 -10.04
N LYS A 198 36.10 8.16 -10.77
CA LYS A 198 37.49 8.56 -10.54
C LYS A 198 37.68 10.06 -10.75
N ALA A 199 37.14 10.61 -11.85
CA ALA A 199 37.22 12.04 -12.15
C ALA A 199 36.50 12.93 -11.13
N PHE A 200 35.40 12.46 -10.53
CA PHE A 200 34.72 13.19 -9.45
C PHE A 200 35.50 13.17 -8.12
N ARG A 201 36.29 12.11 -7.88
CA ARG A 201 37.06 11.92 -6.64
C ARG A 201 38.42 12.61 -6.65
N SER A 202 38.94 12.98 -7.83
CA SER A 202 40.18 13.75 -8.00
C SER A 202 39.94 15.24 -7.85
#